data_AF-A0A101XQN6-F1
#
_entry.id   AF-A0A101XQN6-F1
#
_cell.length_a   1.000
_cell.length_b   1.000
_cell.length_c   1.000
_cell.angle_alpha   90.00
_cell.angle_beta   90.00
_cell.angle_gamma   90.00
#
_symmetry.space_group_name_H-M   'P 1'
#
loop_
_entity.id
_entity.type
_entity.pdbx_description
1 polymer ?
#
loop_
_entity_poly.entity_id
_entity_poly.type
_entity_poly.pdbx_seq_one_letter_code
_entity_poly.pdbx_strand_id
1 'polypeptide(L)'
;MLLFHYTPVSLNEKGIAYGIEKNIGGVDVFITEDVKTRVEELSQLICRYARDLERSQAARKSTSDENVCRLFDYASARCIHGIIESFADAGNQLIDALIMRDPASYRDIVEILGDESVIPPETVRDLGEMMEMRRLLIDSFSGIEKQIESTERIVPQIMQAANAMSDYVQCNFRKSD
;
A
#
# COMPACT_ATOMS: atom_id res chain seq x y z
N MET A 1 -26.33 -8.99 0.76
CA MET A 1 -25.69 -8.36 1.93
C MET A 1 -25.19 -9.50 2.80
N LEU A 2 -23.93 -9.90 2.63
CA LEU A 2 -23.30 -10.92 3.48
C LEU A 2 -22.86 -10.19 4.77
N LEU A 3 -23.39 -10.63 5.91
CA LEU A 3 -22.97 -10.17 7.23
C LEU A 3 -21.69 -10.93 7.60
N PHE A 4 -20.55 -10.24 7.58
CA PHE A 4 -19.27 -10.79 8.03
C PHE A 4 -19.16 -10.64 9.55
N HIS A 5 -18.96 -11.76 10.27
CA HIS A 5 -18.74 -11.79 11.71
C HIS A 5 -17.26 -12.05 12.00
N TYR A 6 -16.72 -11.38 13.02
CA TYR A 6 -15.31 -11.47 13.44
C TYR A 6 -15.21 -12.02 14.88
N THR A 7 -14.31 -12.98 15.11
CA THR A 7 -14.05 -13.57 16.43
C THR A 7 -12.53 -13.62 16.74
N PRO A 8 -12.10 -13.25 17.97
CA PRO A 8 -10.69 -13.33 18.36
C PRO A 8 -10.30 -14.77 18.78
N VAL A 9 -9.23 -15.33 18.23
CA VAL A 9 -8.74 -16.70 18.53
C VAL A 9 -7.26 -16.71 18.95
N SER A 10 -6.91 -17.51 19.97
CA SER A 10 -5.53 -17.95 20.28
C SER A 10 -5.60 -19.33 20.97
N LEU A 11 -4.66 -20.27 20.78
CA LEU A 11 -3.34 -20.33 21.42
C LEU A 11 -2.53 -21.54 20.94
N ASN A 12 -1.19 -21.49 21.12
CA ASN A 12 -0.24 -22.58 20.92
C ASN A 12 0.41 -23.14 22.20
N GLU A 13 0.90 -24.38 22.14
CA GLU A 13 2.17 -24.81 22.79
C GLU A 13 3.20 -25.30 21.73
N LYS A 14 3.01 -24.84 20.48
CA LYS A 14 3.20 -25.51 19.15
C LYS A 14 1.88 -25.90 18.46
N GLY A 15 0.71 -25.55 19.01
CA GLY A 15 -0.62 -25.57 18.36
C GLY A 15 -1.08 -24.18 17.90
N ILE A 16 -0.53 -23.61 16.84
CA ILE A 16 -0.64 -22.16 16.60
C ILE A 16 -1.96 -21.70 15.97
N ALA A 17 -2.77 -20.96 16.73
CA ALA A 17 -3.68 -19.95 16.20
C ALA A 17 -3.26 -18.56 16.72
N TYR A 18 -3.02 -17.63 15.80
CA TYR A 18 -2.80 -16.20 16.09
C TYR A 18 -3.25 -15.39 14.87
N GLY A 19 -4.35 -14.65 15.01
CA GLY A 19 -4.99 -13.93 13.90
C GLY A 19 -6.48 -13.73 14.14
N ILE A 20 -7.11 -12.97 13.26
CA ILE A 20 -8.54 -12.65 13.32
C ILE A 20 -9.27 -13.57 12.40
N GLU A 21 -10.33 -14.17 12.89
CA GLU A 21 -11.20 -15.06 12.13
C GLU A 21 -12.19 -14.20 11.34
N LYS A 22 -11.97 -14.03 10.02
CA LYS A 22 -13.01 -13.51 9.13
C LYS A 22 -13.79 -14.69 8.60
N ASN A 23 -15.05 -14.84 9.02
CA ASN A 23 -15.90 -15.91 8.52
C ASN A 23 -16.48 -15.53 7.15
N ILE A 24 -15.87 -16.05 6.08
CA ILE A 24 -16.35 -15.88 4.71
C ILE A 24 -17.09 -17.15 4.31
N GLY A 25 -18.43 -17.13 4.36
CA GLY A 25 -19.26 -18.27 3.94
C GLY A 25 -19.06 -19.54 4.77
N GLY A 26 -18.72 -19.42 6.06
CA GLY A 26 -18.47 -20.56 6.94
C GLY A 26 -17.00 -21.02 7.02
N VAL A 27 -16.07 -20.30 6.39
CA VAL A 27 -14.63 -20.58 6.45
C VAL A 27 -13.92 -19.50 7.25
N ASP A 28 -13.12 -19.94 8.22
CA ASP A 28 -12.32 -19.12 9.11
C ASP A 28 -10.99 -18.75 8.43
N VAL A 29 -10.82 -17.47 8.11
CA VAL A 29 -9.63 -16.94 7.44
C VAL A 29 -8.66 -16.37 8.48
N PHE A 30 -7.39 -16.77 8.44
CA PHE A 30 -6.36 -16.36 9.41
C PHE A 30 -5.19 -15.65 8.72
N ILE A 31 -4.87 -14.42 9.16
CA ILE A 31 -3.65 -13.71 8.75
C ILE A 31 -2.48 -14.14 9.65
N THR A 32 -1.45 -14.74 9.06
CA THR A 32 -0.27 -15.23 9.79
C THR A 32 0.64 -14.09 10.27
N GLU A 33 1.45 -14.34 11.31
CA GLU A 33 2.43 -13.35 11.81
C GLU A 33 3.46 -12.93 10.74
N ASP A 34 3.83 -13.84 9.84
CA ASP A 34 4.73 -13.54 8.73
C ASP A 34 4.09 -12.51 7.77
N VAL A 35 2.80 -12.69 7.43
CA VAL A 35 2.06 -11.73 6.59
C VAL A 35 1.94 -10.39 7.31
N LYS A 36 1.61 -10.38 8.60
CA LYS A 36 1.50 -9.13 9.39
C LYS A 36 2.81 -8.36 9.38
N THR A 37 3.90 -9.04 9.73
CA THR A 37 5.25 -8.45 9.76
C THR A 37 5.60 -7.89 8.40
N ARG A 38 5.33 -8.65 7.33
CA ARG A 38 5.67 -8.24 5.98
C ARG A 38 4.87 -7.03 5.50
N VAL A 39 3.56 -7.01 5.75
CA VAL A 39 2.69 -5.87 5.41
C VAL A 39 3.12 -4.63 6.20
N GLU A 40 3.44 -4.76 7.48
CA GLU A 40 3.95 -3.65 8.28
C GLU A 40 5.27 -3.09 7.73
N GLU A 41 6.24 -3.95 7.42
CA GLU A 41 7.52 -3.53 6.82
C GLU A 41 7.33 -2.78 5.50
N LEU A 42 6.42 -3.29 4.64
CA LEU A 42 6.10 -2.69 3.35
C LEU A 42 5.37 -1.35 3.54
N SER A 43 4.40 -1.25 4.45
CA SER A 43 3.74 0.00 4.80
C SER A 43 4.73 1.06 5.30
N GLN A 44 5.67 0.67 6.16
CA GLN A 44 6.73 1.57 6.61
C GLN A 44 7.66 1.99 5.47
N LEU A 45 7.96 1.08 4.53
CA LEU A 45 8.77 1.37 3.36
C LEU A 45 8.07 2.36 2.42
N ILE A 46 6.76 2.20 2.19
CA ILE A 46 5.93 3.15 1.42
C ILE A 46 6.00 4.54 2.06
N CYS A 47 5.81 4.65 3.37
CA CYS A 47 5.91 5.91 4.11
C CYS A 47 7.32 6.53 4.09
N ARG A 48 8.38 5.72 3.98
CA ARG A 48 9.75 6.24 3.76
C ARG A 48 9.89 6.85 2.37
N TYR A 49 9.51 6.12 1.34
CA TYR A 49 9.58 6.63 -0.03
C TYR A 49 8.71 7.86 -0.26
N ALA A 50 7.52 7.93 0.34
CA ALA A 50 6.64 9.10 0.25
C ALA A 50 7.31 10.37 0.82
N ARG A 51 7.97 10.26 1.98
CA ARG A 51 8.73 11.36 2.57
C ARG A 51 9.96 11.75 1.74
N ASP A 52 10.66 10.76 1.20
CA ASP A 52 11.84 11.02 0.36
C ASP A 52 11.45 11.64 -0.98
N LEU A 53 10.27 11.33 -1.52
CA LEU A 53 9.67 12.02 -2.66
C LEU A 53 9.44 13.51 -2.36
N GLU A 54 8.79 13.84 -1.25
CA GLU A 54 8.58 15.24 -0.83
C GLU A 54 9.91 15.99 -0.65
N ARG A 55 10.89 15.36 0.00
CA ARG A 55 12.23 15.93 0.19
C ARG A 55 12.93 16.19 -1.14
N SER A 56 12.87 15.22 -2.05
CA SER A 56 13.46 15.33 -3.38
C SER A 56 12.81 16.46 -4.18
N GLN A 57 11.48 16.60 -4.13
CA GLN A 57 10.77 17.68 -4.80
C GLN A 57 11.00 19.05 -4.17
N ALA A 58 11.11 19.13 -2.84
CA ALA A 58 11.49 20.37 -2.16
C ALA A 58 12.90 20.82 -2.56
N ALA A 59 13.86 19.88 -2.62
CA ALA A 59 15.23 20.15 -3.05
C ALA A 59 15.31 20.47 -4.55
N ARG A 60 14.47 19.86 -5.38
CA ARG A 60 14.31 20.22 -6.79
C ARG A 60 13.89 21.68 -6.93
N LYS A 61 12.86 22.11 -6.20
CA LYS A 61 12.31 23.48 -6.30
C LYS A 61 13.26 24.56 -5.78
N SER A 62 14.30 24.19 -5.02
CA SER A 62 15.28 25.13 -4.45
C SER A 62 16.51 25.38 -5.33
N THR A 63 16.65 24.67 -6.45
CA THR A 63 17.78 24.83 -7.37
C THR A 63 17.31 25.21 -8.77
N SER A 64 18.14 25.95 -9.50
CA SER A 64 17.94 26.25 -10.92
C SER A 64 19.01 25.58 -11.81
N ASP A 65 19.93 24.82 -11.22
CA ASP A 65 20.91 24.04 -11.98
C ASP A 65 20.21 22.86 -12.65
N GLU A 66 20.27 22.79 -13.98
CA GLU A 66 19.58 21.78 -14.79
C GLU A 66 20.03 20.34 -14.50
N ASN A 67 21.31 20.13 -14.21
CA ASN A 67 21.84 18.80 -13.90
C ASN A 67 21.38 18.34 -12.52
N VAL A 68 21.42 19.25 -11.54
CA VAL A 68 20.92 18.97 -10.18
C VAL A 68 19.41 18.74 -10.20
N CYS A 69 18.69 19.54 -10.98
CA CYS A 69 17.27 19.39 -11.26
C CYS A 69 16.94 17.96 -11.73
N ARG A 70 17.61 17.50 -12.79
CA ARG A 70 17.44 16.15 -13.34
C ARG A 70 17.75 15.04 -12.32
N LEU A 71 18.77 15.24 -11.48
CA LEU A 71 19.10 14.29 -10.43
C LEU A 71 17.93 14.09 -9.45
N PHE A 72 17.28 15.18 -9.04
CA PHE A 72 16.10 15.10 -8.17
C PHE A 72 14.88 14.50 -8.88
N ASP A 73 14.73 14.69 -10.19
CA ASP A 73 13.66 14.01 -10.94
C ASP A 73 13.87 12.50 -10.95
N TYR A 74 15.10 12.03 -11.19
CA TYR A 74 15.42 10.60 -11.11
C TYR A 74 15.24 10.03 -9.70
N ALA A 75 15.64 10.76 -8.67
CA ALA A 75 15.41 10.35 -7.28
C ALA A 75 13.91 10.23 -6.96
N SER A 76 13.12 11.20 -7.41
CA SER A 76 11.66 11.22 -7.23
C SER A 76 11.00 10.04 -7.96
N ALA A 77 11.38 9.80 -9.21
CA ALA A 77 10.91 8.68 -10.01
C ALA A 77 11.22 7.33 -9.33
N ARG A 78 12.41 7.21 -8.73
CA ARG A 78 12.80 6.00 -7.99
C ARG A 78 11.99 5.80 -6.72
N CYS A 79 11.62 6.88 -6.02
CA CYS A 79 10.72 6.83 -4.87
C CYS A 79 9.33 6.37 -5.28
N ILE A 80 8.76 6.94 -6.35
CA ILE A 80 7.43 6.56 -6.87
C ILE A 80 7.42 5.09 -7.29
N HIS A 81 8.44 4.64 -8.02
CA HIS A 81 8.57 3.22 -8.36
C HIS A 81 8.64 2.33 -7.10
N GLY A 82 9.38 2.77 -6.07
CA GLY A 82 9.45 2.07 -4.79
C GLY A 82 8.10 2.01 -4.06
N ILE A 83 7.31 3.09 -4.10
CA ILE A 83 5.95 3.13 -3.54
C ILE A 83 5.07 2.11 -4.27
N ILE A 84 5.05 2.13 -5.61
CA ILE A 84 4.22 1.25 -6.43
C ILE A 84 4.53 -0.22 -6.16
N GLU A 85 5.80 -0.63 -6.22
CA GLU A 85 6.13 -2.05 -6.02
C GLU A 85 5.87 -2.48 -4.57
N SER A 86 6.18 -1.63 -3.58
CA SER A 86 5.93 -1.97 -2.18
C SER A 86 4.43 -2.06 -1.87
N PHE A 87 3.61 -1.20 -2.49
CA PHE A 87 2.16 -1.23 -2.37
C PHE A 87 1.58 -2.48 -3.03
N ALA A 88 2.05 -2.83 -4.24
CA ALA A 88 1.62 -4.04 -4.93
C ALA A 88 1.97 -5.30 -4.11
N ASP A 89 3.19 -5.37 -3.57
CA ASP A 89 3.61 -6.49 -2.71
C ASP A 89 2.75 -6.59 -1.45
N ALA A 90 2.45 -5.47 -0.79
CA ALA A 90 1.60 -5.47 0.40
C ALA A 90 0.17 -5.87 0.07
N GLY A 91 -0.37 -5.33 -1.02
CA GLY A 91 -1.71 -5.64 -1.50
C GLY A 91 -1.86 -7.11 -1.88
N ASN A 92 -0.91 -7.70 -2.60
CA ASN A 92 -0.94 -9.12 -2.94
C ASN A 92 -0.93 -10.02 -1.69
N GLN A 93 -0.09 -9.69 -0.70
CA GLN A 93 -0.08 -10.43 0.57
C GLN A 93 -1.43 -10.37 1.29
N LEU A 94 -2.11 -9.22 1.25
CA LEU A 94 -3.42 -9.02 1.86
C LEU A 94 -4.53 -9.74 1.08
N ILE A 95 -4.51 -9.67 -0.26
CA ILE A 95 -5.43 -10.38 -1.17
C ILE A 95 -5.36 -11.88 -0.92
N ASP A 96 -4.15 -12.44 -0.90
CA ASP A 96 -3.91 -13.86 -0.65
C ASP A 96 -4.39 -14.26 0.75
N ALA A 97 -4.03 -13.47 1.77
CA ALA A 97 -4.37 -13.77 3.16
C ALA A 97 -5.87 -13.65 3.46
N LEU A 98 -6.61 -12.83 2.71
CA LEU A 98 -8.05 -12.63 2.87
C LEU A 98 -8.89 -13.51 1.92
N ILE A 99 -8.25 -14.37 1.12
CA ILE A 99 -8.90 -15.23 0.11
C ILE A 99 -9.79 -14.37 -0.82
N MET A 100 -9.22 -13.24 -1.27
CA MET A 100 -9.88 -12.35 -2.20
C MET A 100 -9.78 -12.86 -3.65
N ARG A 101 -10.42 -12.15 -4.58
CA ARG A 101 -10.23 -12.41 -6.02
C ARG A 101 -8.82 -11.99 -6.46
N ASP A 102 -8.27 -12.71 -7.42
CA ASP A 102 -7.00 -12.33 -8.04
C ASP A 102 -7.10 -10.96 -8.74
N PRO A 103 -6.09 -10.08 -8.60
CA PRO A 103 -6.05 -8.82 -9.31
C PRO A 103 -5.67 -9.01 -10.78
N ALA A 104 -6.41 -8.37 -11.69
CA ALA A 104 -6.10 -8.35 -13.12
C ALA A 104 -5.06 -7.27 -13.50
N SER A 105 -4.81 -6.30 -12.62
CA SER A 105 -3.87 -5.20 -12.84
C SER A 105 -3.41 -4.56 -11.53
N TYR A 106 -2.40 -3.68 -11.60
CA TYR A 106 -1.93 -2.90 -10.45
C TYR A 106 -3.01 -1.98 -9.86
N ARG A 107 -3.88 -1.41 -10.70
CA ARG A 107 -5.05 -0.65 -10.25
C ARG A 107 -6.06 -1.54 -9.55
N ASP A 108 -6.27 -2.75 -10.06
CA ASP A 108 -7.23 -3.71 -9.50
C ASP A 108 -6.85 -4.11 -8.06
N ILE A 109 -5.55 -4.15 -7.74
CA ILE A 109 -5.08 -4.33 -6.34
C ILE A 109 -5.68 -3.24 -5.43
N VAL A 110 -5.59 -1.97 -5.83
CA VAL A 110 -6.11 -0.84 -5.04
C VAL A 110 -7.63 -0.92 -4.88
N GLU A 111 -8.33 -1.23 -5.98
CA GLU A 111 -9.79 -1.35 -5.99
C GLU A 111 -10.27 -2.47 -5.06
N ILE A 112 -9.61 -3.64 -5.11
CA ILE A 112 -9.90 -4.78 -4.21
C ILE A 112 -9.68 -4.41 -2.73
N LEU A 113 -8.56 -3.75 -2.41
CA LEU A 113 -8.28 -3.30 -1.03
C LEU A 113 -9.30 -2.25 -0.55
N GLY A 114 -9.80 -1.40 -1.45
CA GLY A 114 -10.84 -0.42 -1.15
C GLY A 114 -12.19 -1.08 -0.89
N ASP A 115 -12.59 -2.03 -1.73
CA ASP A 115 -13.85 -2.78 -1.60
C ASP A 115 -13.91 -3.54 -0.26
N GLU A 116 -12.79 -4.10 0.20
CA GLU A 116 -12.68 -4.78 1.49
C GLU A 116 -12.41 -3.83 2.68
N SER A 117 -12.45 -2.52 2.46
CA SER A 117 -12.21 -1.50 3.49
C SER A 117 -10.84 -1.62 4.19
N VAL A 118 -9.85 -2.18 3.51
CA VAL A 118 -8.47 -2.26 3.99
C VAL A 118 -7.79 -0.90 3.90
N ILE A 119 -8.11 -0.15 2.84
CA ILE A 119 -7.69 1.24 2.65
C ILE A 119 -8.91 2.15 2.57
N PRO A 120 -8.78 3.46 2.88
CA PRO A 120 -9.90 4.37 2.83
C PRO A 120 -10.40 4.59 1.39
N PRO A 121 -11.72 4.56 1.15
CA PRO A 121 -12.30 4.63 -0.20
C PRO A 121 -11.95 5.93 -0.95
N GLU A 122 -11.73 7.03 -0.24
CA GLU A 122 -11.30 8.30 -0.82
C GLU A 122 -9.90 8.26 -1.44
N THR A 123 -9.06 7.30 -1.04
CA THR A 123 -7.70 7.14 -1.57
C THR A 123 -7.65 6.29 -2.85
N VAL A 124 -8.68 5.47 -3.09
CA VAL A 124 -8.68 4.42 -4.13
C VAL A 124 -8.44 5.00 -5.53
N ARG A 125 -9.14 6.08 -5.88
CA ARG A 125 -9.00 6.69 -7.22
C ARG A 125 -7.58 7.20 -7.45
N ASP A 126 -7.08 8.02 -6.53
CA ASP A 126 -5.78 8.70 -6.66
C ASP A 126 -4.64 7.67 -6.67
N LEU A 127 -4.74 6.62 -5.84
CA LEU A 127 -3.77 5.53 -5.81
C LEU A 127 -3.86 4.64 -7.06
N GLY A 128 -5.07 4.36 -7.55
CA GLY A 128 -5.26 3.60 -8.79
C GLY A 128 -4.59 4.27 -9.98
N GLU A 129 -4.74 5.59 -10.12
CA GLU A 129 -4.06 6.38 -11.16
C GLU A 129 -2.54 6.35 -11.01
N MET A 130 -2.01 6.46 -9.78
CA MET A 130 -0.57 6.33 -9.51
C MET A 130 -0.04 4.94 -9.92
N MET A 131 -0.79 3.88 -9.60
CA MET A 131 -0.38 2.50 -9.84
C MET A 131 -0.25 2.18 -11.34
N GLU A 132 -1.07 2.80 -12.19
CA GLU A 132 -0.97 2.68 -13.65
C GLU A 132 0.34 3.27 -14.22
N MET A 133 0.99 4.19 -13.48
CA MET A 133 2.25 4.81 -13.91
C MET A 133 3.44 3.85 -13.93
N ARG A 134 3.32 2.66 -13.34
CA ARG A 134 4.40 1.66 -13.32
C ARG A 134 5.03 1.45 -14.68
N ARG A 135 4.20 1.28 -15.71
CA ARG A 135 4.68 1.02 -17.08
C ARG A 135 5.52 2.19 -17.60
N LEU A 136 5.06 3.42 -17.35
CA LEU A 136 5.79 4.62 -17.74
C LEU A 136 7.18 4.68 -17.09
N LEU A 137 7.28 4.35 -15.80
CA LEU A 137 8.53 4.37 -15.05
C LEU A 137 9.54 3.31 -15.50
N ILE A 138 9.08 2.21 -16.10
CA ILE A 138 9.94 1.14 -16.63
C ILE A 138 10.38 1.45 -18.06
N ASP A 139 9.47 1.98 -18.88
CA ASP A 139 9.70 2.19 -20.31
C ASP A 139 10.59 3.42 -20.59
N SER A 140 10.41 4.54 -19.87
CA SER A 140 11.29 5.70 -19.99
C SER A 140 11.19 6.66 -18.80
N PHE A 141 12.34 7.13 -18.31
CA PHE A 141 12.42 8.22 -17.34
C PHE A 141 12.31 9.62 -17.96
N SER A 142 12.16 9.74 -19.28
CA SER A 142 12.03 11.05 -19.95
C SER A 142 10.59 11.58 -19.91
N GLY A 143 10.38 12.83 -19.49
CA GLY A 143 9.08 13.48 -19.60
C GLY A 143 8.06 13.07 -18.53
N ILE A 144 8.55 12.66 -17.35
CA ILE A 144 7.73 12.19 -16.22
C ILE A 144 7.53 13.25 -15.14
N GLU A 145 7.95 14.50 -15.37
CA GLU A 145 7.92 15.59 -14.40
C GLU A 145 6.49 15.88 -13.94
N LYS A 146 5.54 15.90 -14.88
CA LYS A 146 4.12 16.09 -14.57
C LYS A 146 3.57 14.97 -13.68
N GLN A 147 4.01 13.73 -13.93
CA GLN A 147 3.60 12.56 -13.17
C GLN A 147 4.20 12.63 -11.76
N ILE A 148 5.47 13.00 -11.64
CA ILE A 148 6.10 13.24 -10.34
C ILE A 148 5.34 14.30 -9.54
N GLU A 149 5.01 15.45 -10.14
CA GLU A 149 4.22 16.50 -9.50
C GLU A 149 2.82 16.01 -9.09
N SER A 150 2.18 15.18 -9.93
CA SER A 150 0.87 14.61 -9.59
C SER A 150 0.96 13.64 -8.42
N THR A 151 2.01 12.82 -8.35
CA THR A 151 2.23 11.89 -7.24
C THR A 151 2.61 12.61 -5.95
N GLU A 152 3.40 13.69 -6.04
CA GLU A 152 3.74 14.53 -4.87
C GLU A 152 2.48 15.07 -4.19
N ARG A 153 1.46 15.48 -4.96
CA ARG A 153 0.19 16.03 -4.41
C ARG A 153 -0.63 15.01 -3.64
N ILE A 154 -0.47 13.73 -3.93
CA ILE A 154 -1.24 12.64 -3.30
C ILE A 154 -0.44 11.90 -2.22
N VAL A 155 0.74 12.41 -1.83
CA VAL A 155 1.52 11.87 -0.71
C VAL A 155 0.69 11.66 0.57
N PRO A 156 -0.23 12.57 0.96
CA PRO A 156 -1.10 12.33 2.10
C PRO A 156 -1.96 11.06 1.95
N GLN A 157 -2.55 10.84 0.77
CA GLN A 157 -3.35 9.66 0.45
C GLN A 157 -2.50 8.38 0.44
N ILE A 158 -1.27 8.44 -0.09
CA ILE A 158 -0.30 7.34 -0.05
C ILE A 158 0.01 6.94 1.39
N MET A 159 0.32 7.91 2.24
CA MET A 159 0.60 7.66 3.66
C MET A 159 -0.63 7.15 4.40
N GLN A 160 -1.81 7.69 4.09
CA GLN A 160 -3.07 7.26 4.69
C GLN A 160 -3.35 5.78 4.38
N ALA A 161 -3.21 5.37 3.12
CA ALA A 161 -3.42 3.97 2.73
C ALA A 161 -2.35 3.04 3.30
N ALA A 162 -1.07 3.43 3.31
CA ALA A 162 0.00 2.63 3.90
C ALA A 162 -0.23 2.39 5.41
N ASN A 163 -0.57 3.45 6.15
CA ASN A 163 -0.91 3.33 7.56
C ASN A 163 -2.18 2.48 7.76
N ALA A 164 -3.21 2.65 6.93
CA ALA A 164 -4.42 1.84 7.00
C ALA A 164 -4.12 0.34 6.78
N MET A 165 -3.26 -0.03 5.84
CA MET A 165 -2.83 -1.43 5.66
C MET A 165 -2.10 -1.97 6.90
N SER A 166 -1.23 -1.15 7.53
CA SER A 166 -0.55 -1.53 8.78
C SER A 166 -1.54 -1.68 9.93
N ASP A 167 -2.45 -0.72 10.07
CA ASP A 167 -3.50 -0.74 11.09
C ASP A 167 -4.45 -1.91 10.86
N TYR A 168 -4.75 -2.28 9.61
CA TYR A 168 -5.62 -3.42 9.31
C TYR A 168 -5.04 -4.73 9.85
N VAL A 169 -3.73 -4.95 9.68
CA VAL A 169 -3.06 -6.15 10.19
C VAL A 169 -2.77 -6.10 11.70
N GLN A 170 -2.73 -4.90 12.30
CA GLN A 170 -2.44 -4.68 13.73
C GLN A 170 -3.68 -4.47 14.62
N CYS A 171 -4.57 -3.54 14.27
CA CYS A 171 -5.69 -3.04 15.07
C CYS A 171 -6.94 -3.89 15.03
N ASN A 172 -7.03 -4.82 14.10
CA ASN A 172 -8.14 -5.74 13.99
C ASN A 172 -8.11 -6.75 15.23
N PHE A 173 -7.18 -6.52 16.18
CA PHE A 173 -7.08 -7.05 17.55
C PHE A 173 -7.76 -6.23 18.69
N ARG A 174 -8.39 -5.07 18.44
CA ARG A 174 -9.11 -4.38 19.53
C ARG A 174 -10.41 -5.12 19.85
N LYS A 175 -10.37 -5.87 20.95
CA LYS A 175 -11.52 -6.43 21.68
C LYS A 175 -12.72 -5.48 21.57
N SER A 176 -13.78 -5.93 20.91
CA SER A 176 -15.12 -5.46 21.27
C SER A 176 -15.43 -6.07 22.64
N ASP A 177 -15.83 -5.21 23.58
CA ASP A 177 -15.99 -5.47 25.01
C ASP A 177 -16.73 -6.77 25.38
#